data_AF-A0A8I1WIT3-F1
#
_entry.id   AF-A0A8I1WIT3-F1
#
_cell.length_a   1.000
_cell.length_b   1.000
_cell.length_c   1.000
_cell.angle_alpha   90.00
_cell.angle_beta   90.00
_cell.angle_gamma   90.00
#
_symmetry.space_group_name_H-M   'P 1'
#
loop_
_entity.id
_entity.type
_entity.pdbx_description
1 polymer ?
#
loop_
_entity_poly.entity_id
_entity_poly.type
_entity_poly.pdbx_seq_one_letter_code
_entity_poly.pdbx_strand_id
1 'polypeptide(L)'
;MQNAVIYQPIQIEYLKKTSDLFSEQQLADSFVLIFHLKGNGYISIGTNTNPLQKKTLYVCPPNETFGFMPAADGHIDACLIRLQSYIKEAGQDIYTPCTESELAKLKLMNVSHIENLAVRLQELAALWNESSQLSQLKCVIEVQSLIYDLFTASLSDQTDTHSAIEKTKHYIETHADTKITLAQLSQMAGISAKHYSESFKKWTGQSVTEFITKTRITKAKRLMAKSNCKLKEIAHQTGYQDEFYFSRIFKKYTGCSPTSYMKKRRKKIAAYGRGTMGHLIPLHHIPFAAALHPKWTSYYYQHYSTDIPVQLSAYRFNEKWEENLYTLSQAEPDVIVSMDSISPEEQNQLNRIAEVMYLPSKESWRTHFLQTASFLKEEAEAKKWLAAYDQQTEAAKKTLQYAQGLRFLFLRLHKQNFYLAHNRSVREVFFGDLGFCSANTADMPSEHAISLENIANYQADCIMLFLFKEPETIAYYQQLQQTEEWQSLSAVRNHRVYLLSFDPWNEYSACGHERIIQQTVSLLSGDCP
;
A
#
# COMPACT_ATOMS: atom_id res chain seq x y z
N MET A 1 -3.72 -29.61 28.71
CA MET A 1 -3.94 -28.15 28.69
C MET A 1 -3.43 -27.65 27.35
N GLN A 2 -4.21 -26.86 26.61
CA GLN A 2 -3.67 -26.15 25.44
C GLN A 2 -2.48 -25.31 25.88
N ASN A 3 -1.44 -25.22 25.05
CA ASN A 3 -0.25 -24.44 25.36
C ASN A 3 -0.66 -22.99 25.62
N ALA A 4 -0.32 -22.45 26.79
CA ALA A 4 -0.62 -21.08 27.14
C ALA A 4 0.23 -20.13 26.27
N VAL A 5 -0.43 -19.14 25.66
CA VAL A 5 0.22 -18.09 24.86
C VAL A 5 0.34 -16.84 25.72
N ILE A 6 1.54 -16.24 25.76
CA ILE A 6 1.82 -14.99 26.46
C ILE A 6 2.07 -13.89 25.43
N TYR A 7 1.53 -12.69 25.67
CA TYR A 7 1.63 -11.54 24.76
C TYR A 7 2.53 -10.46 25.33
N GLN A 8 3.78 -10.38 24.88
CA GLN A 8 4.72 -9.39 25.39
C GLN A 8 4.63 -8.08 24.59
N PRO A 9 4.40 -6.92 25.22
CA PRO A 9 4.52 -5.63 24.53
C PRO A 9 5.95 -5.36 24.10
N ILE A 10 6.11 -5.04 22.83
CA ILE A 10 7.37 -4.60 22.21
C ILE A 10 7.37 -3.08 22.06
N GLN A 11 6.18 -2.49 21.91
CA GLN A 11 6.04 -1.07 21.73
C GLN A 11 4.62 -0.59 22.01
N ILE A 12 4.49 0.60 22.59
CA ILE A 12 3.23 1.31 22.73
C ILE A 12 3.40 2.74 22.22
N GLU A 13 2.58 3.13 21.24
CA GLU A 13 2.60 4.47 20.65
C GLU A 13 1.21 5.09 20.72
N TYR A 14 1.14 6.34 21.19
CA TYR A 14 -0.10 7.10 21.24
C TYR A 14 -0.05 8.23 20.20
N LEU A 15 -0.89 8.14 19.17
CA LEU A 15 -0.94 9.06 18.05
C LEU A 15 -1.97 10.16 18.35
N LYS A 16 -1.53 11.41 18.53
CA LYS A 16 -2.41 12.58 18.75
C LYS A 16 -2.46 13.56 17.57
N LYS A 17 -1.61 13.40 16.57
CA LYS A 17 -1.56 14.26 15.37
C LYS A 17 -1.29 13.44 14.12
N THR A 18 -1.94 13.85 13.03
CA THR A 18 -1.66 13.47 11.65
C THR A 18 -0.28 13.98 11.27
N SER A 19 0.75 13.25 11.66
CA SER A 19 2.03 13.37 10.97
C SER A 19 1.94 12.49 9.72
N ASP A 20 2.47 12.98 8.59
CA ASP A 20 2.67 12.23 7.34
C ASP A 20 3.48 10.93 7.54
N LEU A 21 3.98 10.71 8.75
CA LEU A 21 4.66 9.51 9.19
C LEU A 21 3.83 8.24 8.99
N PHE A 22 2.48 8.29 9.04
CA PHE A 22 1.64 7.08 9.04
C PHE A 22 0.62 6.96 7.90
N SER A 23 0.71 7.83 6.88
CA SER A 23 -0.18 7.80 5.69
C SER A 23 0.00 6.55 4.81
N GLU A 24 1.18 5.93 4.88
CA GLU A 24 1.55 4.75 4.09
C GLU A 24 1.55 3.46 4.90
N GLN A 25 1.37 2.34 4.20
CA GLN A 25 1.42 1.04 4.84
C GLN A 25 2.82 0.67 5.34
N GLN A 26 2.89 0.30 6.61
CA GLN A 26 4.07 -0.19 7.32
C GLN A 26 4.03 -1.71 7.36
N LEU A 27 5.20 -2.35 7.46
CA LEU A 27 5.27 -3.79 7.71
C LEU A 27 5.11 -4.04 9.22
N ALA A 28 4.29 -5.02 9.58
CA ALA A 28 4.17 -5.51 10.94
C ALA A 28 5.13 -6.67 11.14
N ASP A 29 6.23 -6.46 11.86
CA ASP A 29 7.16 -7.54 12.23
C ASP A 29 6.62 -8.40 13.40
N SER A 30 5.58 -7.92 14.07
CA SER A 30 4.88 -8.54 15.20
C SER A 30 3.39 -8.24 15.13
N PHE A 31 2.56 -8.75 16.07
CA PHE A 31 1.17 -8.31 16.13
C PHE A 31 1.08 -6.82 16.41
N VAL A 32 0.12 -6.12 15.80
CA VAL A 32 -0.18 -4.71 16.07
C VAL A 32 -1.66 -4.57 16.38
N LEU A 33 -1.97 -4.21 17.62
CA LEU A 33 -3.31 -3.81 18.05
C LEU A 33 -3.48 -2.31 17.83
N ILE A 34 -4.49 -1.94 17.08
CA ILE A 34 -4.74 -0.58 16.63
C ILE A 34 -6.08 -0.12 17.21
N PHE A 35 -6.03 0.69 18.25
CA PHE A 35 -7.21 1.23 18.92
C PHE A 35 -7.53 2.62 18.36
N HIS A 36 -8.57 2.72 17.55
CA HIS A 36 -9.04 4.01 17.06
C HIS A 36 -9.99 4.67 18.07
N LEU A 37 -9.58 5.81 18.63
CA LEU A 37 -10.31 6.51 19.68
C LEU A 37 -11.13 7.67 19.13
N LYS A 38 -10.51 8.55 18.33
CA LYS A 38 -11.15 9.71 17.70
C LYS A 38 -10.55 9.96 16.33
N GLY A 39 -11.26 10.75 15.52
CA GLY A 39 -10.81 11.10 14.19
C GLY A 39 -11.60 10.42 13.09
N ASN A 40 -11.31 10.82 11.86
CA ASN A 40 -11.89 10.26 10.65
C ASN A 40 -10.78 9.99 9.64
N GLY A 41 -10.86 8.86 8.96
CA GLY A 41 -9.88 8.44 7.98
C GLY A 41 -10.17 7.01 7.52
N TYR A 42 -9.14 6.36 7.00
CA TYR A 42 -9.15 4.98 6.54
C TYR A 42 -8.00 4.25 7.22
N ILE A 43 -8.18 2.95 7.45
CA ILE A 43 -7.14 2.03 7.86
C ILE A 43 -6.99 0.98 6.78
N SER A 44 -5.75 0.65 6.44
CA SER A 44 -5.42 -0.47 5.58
C SER A 44 -4.73 -1.54 6.40
N ILE A 45 -5.16 -2.80 6.29
CA ILE A 45 -4.47 -3.98 6.82
C ILE A 45 -4.38 -5.01 5.69
N GLY A 46 -3.16 -5.33 5.26
CA GLY A 46 -2.89 -6.16 4.10
C GLY A 46 -3.58 -5.65 2.83
N THR A 47 -4.51 -6.45 2.29
CA THR A 47 -5.38 -6.13 1.12
C THR A 47 -6.51 -5.18 1.42
N ASN A 48 -6.91 -5.07 2.69
CA ASN A 48 -8.20 -4.52 3.05
C ASN A 48 -8.05 -3.09 3.53
N THR A 49 -8.61 -2.14 2.79
CA THR A 49 -8.75 -0.74 3.22
C THR A 49 -10.20 -0.47 3.61
N ASN A 50 -10.41 -0.05 4.85
CA ASN A 50 -11.72 0.26 5.41
C ASN A 50 -11.70 1.64 6.08
N PRO A 51 -12.80 2.40 6.09
CA PRO A 51 -12.93 3.60 6.91
C PRO A 51 -12.66 3.29 8.40
N LEU A 52 -12.04 4.25 9.09
CA LEU A 52 -11.85 4.21 10.53
C LEU A 52 -13.20 4.34 11.24
N GLN A 53 -13.40 3.49 12.24
CA GLN A 53 -14.65 3.35 12.97
C GLN A 53 -14.43 3.78 14.41
N LYS A 54 -15.34 4.60 14.95
CA LYS A 54 -15.19 5.14 16.30
C LYS A 54 -15.16 4.01 17.33
N LYS A 55 -14.19 4.06 18.24
CA LYS A 55 -14.02 3.07 19.33
C LYS A 55 -13.95 1.64 18.79
N THR A 56 -13.10 1.43 17.79
CA THR A 56 -12.88 0.12 17.16
C THR A 56 -11.42 -0.29 17.34
N LEU A 57 -11.23 -1.56 17.68
CA LEU A 57 -9.93 -2.24 17.60
C LEU A 57 -9.78 -2.88 16.22
N TYR A 58 -8.61 -2.68 15.62
CA TYR A 58 -8.15 -3.43 14.46
C TYR A 58 -6.90 -4.22 14.83
N VAL A 59 -6.78 -5.45 14.33
CA VAL A 59 -5.62 -6.31 14.62
C VAL A 59 -4.89 -6.63 13.32
N CYS A 60 -3.64 -6.20 13.24
CA CYS A 60 -2.72 -6.59 12.16
C CYS A 60 -1.81 -7.72 12.65
N PRO A 61 -1.81 -8.90 12.01
CA PRO A 61 -0.89 -9.98 12.36
C PRO A 61 0.54 -9.69 11.86
N PRO A 62 1.55 -10.44 12.36
CA PRO A 62 2.92 -10.38 11.83
C PRO A 62 2.96 -10.73 10.33
N ASN A 63 3.93 -10.15 9.62
CA ASN A 63 4.15 -10.25 8.17
C ASN A 63 3.04 -9.65 7.30
N GLU A 64 2.01 -9.06 7.89
CA GLU A 64 1.08 -8.20 7.16
C GLU A 64 1.54 -6.75 7.22
N THR A 65 0.86 -5.91 6.45
CA THR A 65 1.11 -4.48 6.42
C THR A 65 -0.07 -3.72 6.98
N PHE A 66 0.15 -2.60 7.65
CA PHE A 66 -0.93 -1.74 8.12
C PHE A 66 -0.61 -0.26 7.95
N GLY A 67 -1.61 0.59 7.78
CA GLY A 67 -1.42 2.04 7.69
C GLY A 67 -2.72 2.82 7.87
N PHE A 68 -2.61 4.12 8.13
CA PHE A 68 -3.76 5.01 8.28
C PHE A 68 -3.77 6.03 7.15
N MET A 69 -4.92 6.53 6.77
CA MET A 69 -5.02 7.65 5.85
C MET A 69 -6.09 8.61 6.38
N PRO A 70 -5.73 9.79 6.88
CA PRO A 70 -6.73 10.74 7.37
C PRO A 70 -7.68 11.19 6.25
N ALA A 71 -8.90 11.58 6.61
CA ALA A 71 -9.73 12.36 5.68
C ALA A 71 -9.10 13.75 5.46
N ALA A 72 -9.46 14.46 4.38
CA ALA A 72 -8.78 15.67 3.88
C ALA A 72 -8.44 16.76 4.94
N ASP A 73 -9.15 16.82 6.07
CA ASP A 73 -8.89 17.74 7.20
C ASP A 73 -8.92 17.03 8.59
N GLY A 74 -8.76 15.71 8.61
CA GLY A 74 -8.97 14.86 9.78
C GLY A 74 -7.71 14.69 10.63
N HIS A 75 -7.84 14.83 11.95
CA HIS A 75 -6.88 14.24 12.90
C HIS A 75 -7.29 12.79 13.19
N ILE A 76 -6.34 11.93 13.53
CA ILE A 76 -6.59 10.57 14.03
C ILE A 76 -5.95 10.49 15.42
N ASP A 77 -6.77 10.10 16.41
CA ASP A 77 -6.37 9.75 17.76
C ASP A 77 -6.44 8.23 17.88
N ALA A 78 -5.27 7.59 17.94
CA ALA A 78 -5.17 6.14 17.98
C ALA A 78 -4.02 5.69 18.89
N CYS A 79 -4.20 4.55 19.55
CA CYS A 79 -3.13 3.88 20.28
C CYS A 79 -2.72 2.61 19.53
N LEU A 80 -1.43 2.44 19.29
CA LEU A 80 -0.85 1.26 18.67
C LEU A 80 -0.08 0.49 19.75
N ILE A 81 -0.40 -0.80 19.91
CA ILE A 81 0.33 -1.71 20.79
C ILE A 81 0.91 -2.83 19.94
N ARG A 82 2.23 -2.88 19.84
CA ARG A 82 2.95 -3.98 19.19
C ARG A 82 3.23 -5.08 20.19
N LEU A 83 2.88 -6.32 19.86
CA LEU A 83 2.98 -7.48 20.72
C LEU A 83 3.73 -8.62 20.04
N GLN A 84 4.66 -9.24 20.78
CA GLN A 84 5.20 -10.54 20.43
C GLN A 84 4.43 -11.61 21.20
N SER A 85 3.88 -12.59 20.49
CA SER A 85 3.32 -13.78 21.12
C SER A 85 4.39 -14.84 21.32
N TYR A 86 4.31 -15.50 22.48
CA TYR A 86 5.16 -16.61 22.86
C TYR A 86 4.31 -17.79 23.28
N ILE A 87 4.67 -18.98 22.81
CA ILE A 87 4.05 -20.24 23.22
C ILE A 87 5.00 -21.01 24.12
N LYS A 88 4.49 -21.61 25.19
CA LYS A 88 5.28 -22.51 26.03
C LYS A 88 5.44 -23.87 25.34
N GLU A 89 6.68 -24.33 25.18
CA GLU A 89 6.95 -25.66 24.63
C GLU A 89 6.55 -26.78 25.60
N ALA A 90 6.02 -27.87 25.04
CA ALA A 90 5.52 -28.98 25.85
C ALA A 90 6.67 -29.66 26.60
N GLY A 91 6.61 -29.68 27.94
CA GLY A 91 7.59 -30.36 28.79
C GLY A 91 8.84 -29.56 29.12
N GLN A 92 8.93 -28.28 28.72
CA GLN A 92 10.05 -27.39 29.06
C GLN A 92 9.54 -26.00 29.48
N ASP A 93 10.31 -25.28 30.29
CA ASP A 93 10.07 -23.86 30.60
C ASP A 93 10.69 -22.95 29.53
N ILE A 94 10.62 -23.37 28.26
CA ILE A 94 11.09 -22.60 27.11
C ILE A 94 9.87 -21.97 26.41
N TYR A 95 10.00 -20.68 26.14
CA TYR A 95 9.01 -19.89 25.41
C TYR A 95 9.57 -19.54 24.04
N THR A 96 8.87 -19.94 22.99
CA THR A 96 9.27 -19.63 21.61
C THR A 96 8.30 -18.63 20.98
N PRO A 97 8.80 -17.64 20.20
CA PRO A 97 7.94 -16.74 19.45
C PRO A 97 7.00 -17.54 18.54
N CYS A 98 5.71 -17.23 18.59
CA CYS A 98 4.71 -17.82 17.70
C CYS A 98 3.96 -16.74 16.93
N THR A 99 3.55 -17.04 15.70
CA THR A 99 2.71 -16.17 14.86
C THR A 99 1.25 -16.60 14.85
N GLU A 100 0.97 -17.87 15.17
CA GLU A 100 -0.39 -18.40 15.29
C GLU A 100 -0.92 -18.16 16.72
N SER A 101 -1.91 -17.26 16.83
CA SER A 101 -2.51 -16.84 18.10
C SER A 101 -4.00 -16.52 17.93
N GLU A 102 -4.77 -16.66 19.02
CA GLU A 102 -6.17 -16.21 19.11
C GLU A 102 -6.34 -14.71 18.76
N LEU A 103 -5.32 -13.87 18.96
CA LEU A 103 -5.35 -12.47 18.54
C LEU A 103 -5.59 -12.32 17.03
N ALA A 104 -5.06 -13.23 16.20
CA ALA A 104 -5.26 -13.19 14.76
C ALA A 104 -6.73 -13.35 14.36
N LYS A 105 -7.57 -13.95 15.23
CA LYS A 105 -9.00 -14.11 14.99
C LYS A 105 -9.81 -12.84 15.22
N LEU A 106 -9.31 -11.92 16.05
CA LEU A 106 -10.04 -10.72 16.46
C LEU A 106 -10.18 -9.66 15.36
N LYS A 107 -9.44 -9.77 14.24
CA LYS A 107 -9.45 -8.92 13.00
C LYS A 107 -9.95 -7.47 13.16
N LEU A 108 -11.24 -7.28 13.43
CA LEU A 108 -11.89 -6.02 13.75
C LEU A 108 -12.94 -6.23 14.85
N MET A 109 -12.98 -5.33 15.84
CA MET A 109 -13.88 -5.45 17.00
C MET A 109 -14.36 -4.09 17.52
N ASN A 110 -15.66 -3.97 17.87
CA ASN A 110 -16.17 -2.80 18.56
C ASN A 110 -15.74 -2.85 20.03
N VAL A 111 -15.04 -1.81 20.49
CA VAL A 111 -14.51 -1.73 21.86
C VAL A 111 -15.20 -0.64 22.67
N SER A 112 -16.39 -0.20 22.25
CA SER A 112 -17.15 0.84 22.93
C SER A 112 -17.67 0.44 24.31
N HIS A 113 -17.82 -0.87 24.55
CA HIS A 113 -18.27 -1.45 25.81
C HIS A 113 -17.14 -1.64 26.83
N ILE A 114 -15.87 -1.47 26.42
CA ILE A 114 -14.73 -1.59 27.33
C ILE A 114 -14.62 -0.28 28.10
N GLU A 115 -14.88 -0.35 29.41
CA GLU A 115 -14.89 0.81 30.29
C GLU A 115 -13.51 1.48 30.37
N ASN A 116 -13.51 2.81 30.37
CA ASN A 116 -12.32 3.64 30.54
C ASN A 116 -11.14 3.34 29.57
N LEU A 117 -11.41 2.69 28.43
CA LEU A 117 -10.37 2.24 27.50
C LEU A 117 -9.41 3.35 27.08
N ALA A 118 -9.91 4.53 26.74
CA ALA A 118 -9.06 5.64 26.31
C ALA A 118 -8.08 6.09 27.40
N VAL A 119 -8.50 6.10 28.67
CA VAL A 119 -7.66 6.46 29.82
C VAL A 119 -6.62 5.37 30.05
N ARG A 120 -7.03 4.10 30.05
CA ARG A 120 -6.12 2.95 30.18
C ARG A 120 -5.03 2.95 29.10
N LEU A 121 -5.38 3.26 27.84
CA LEU A 121 -4.43 3.33 26.73
C LEU A 121 -3.44 4.50 26.88
N GLN A 122 -3.88 5.64 27.41
CA GLN A 122 -3.00 6.78 27.71
C GLN A 122 -2.04 6.46 28.85
N GLU A 123 -2.53 5.81 29.91
CA GLU A 123 -1.70 5.35 31.03
C GLU A 123 -0.68 4.30 30.59
N LEU A 124 -1.07 3.35 29.74
CA LEU A 124 -0.17 2.37 29.13
C LEU A 124 0.95 3.05 28.33
N ALA A 125 0.61 4.04 27.50
CA ALA A 125 1.61 4.79 26.75
C ALA A 125 2.55 5.61 27.66
N ALA A 126 2.03 6.17 28.76
CA ALA A 126 2.85 6.87 29.75
C ALA A 126 3.82 5.90 30.47
N LEU A 127 3.30 4.78 30.98
CA LEU A 127 4.08 3.73 31.64
C LEU A 127 5.17 3.16 30.72
N TRP A 128 4.88 3.00 29.43
CA TRP A 128 5.85 2.51 28.44
C TRP A 128 7.05 3.45 28.26
N ASN A 129 6.82 4.76 28.38
CA ASN A 129 7.88 5.77 28.25
C ASN A 129 8.70 5.96 29.53
N GLU A 130 8.32 5.31 30.64
CA GLU A 130 9.07 5.35 31.90
C GLU A 130 10.14 4.24 31.94
N SER A 131 11.37 4.58 32.32
CA SER A 131 12.50 3.65 32.34
C SER A 131 12.56 2.74 33.58
N SER A 132 11.56 2.79 34.48
CA SER A 132 11.62 2.06 35.75
C SER A 132 11.17 0.60 35.60
N GLN A 133 11.82 -0.32 36.32
CA GLN A 133 11.47 -1.74 36.31
C GLN A 133 10.03 -1.99 36.79
N LEU A 134 9.55 -1.20 37.77
CA LEU A 134 8.19 -1.28 38.27
C LEU A 134 7.16 -0.80 37.24
N SER A 135 7.49 0.26 36.49
CA SER A 135 6.64 0.79 35.40
C SER A 135 6.53 -0.23 34.26
N GLN A 136 7.64 -0.89 33.89
CA GLN A 136 7.64 -1.97 32.91
C GLN A 136 6.79 -3.16 33.36
N LEU A 137 6.95 -3.61 34.61
CA LEU A 137 6.15 -4.70 35.17
C LEU A 137 4.65 -4.36 35.14
N LYS A 138 4.28 -3.16 35.60
CA LYS A 138 2.89 -2.68 35.59
C LYS A 138 2.35 -2.62 34.17
N CYS A 139 3.15 -2.13 33.20
CA CYS A 139 2.75 -2.06 31.80
C CYS A 139 2.43 -3.45 31.23
N VAL A 140 3.26 -4.47 31.51
CA VAL A 140 3.00 -5.84 31.04
C VAL A 140 1.70 -6.40 31.63
N ILE A 141 1.45 -6.18 32.92
CA ILE A 141 0.22 -6.62 33.60
C ILE A 141 -1.02 -5.98 32.96
N GLU A 142 -1.00 -4.66 32.75
CA GLU A 142 -2.13 -3.94 32.16
C GLU A 142 -2.40 -4.37 30.70
N VAL A 143 -1.36 -4.68 29.93
CA VAL A 143 -1.51 -5.24 28.58
C VAL A 143 -2.19 -6.61 28.62
N GLN A 144 -1.78 -7.51 29.53
CA GLN A 144 -2.46 -8.82 29.66
C GLN A 144 -3.93 -8.66 30.06
N SER A 145 -4.21 -7.75 30.99
CA SER A 145 -5.57 -7.43 31.44
C SER A 145 -6.44 -6.93 30.28
N LEU A 146 -5.92 -6.00 29.47
CA LEU A 146 -6.62 -5.50 28.30
C LEU A 146 -6.92 -6.60 27.26
N ILE A 147 -5.98 -7.52 27.01
CA ILE A 147 -6.17 -8.64 26.08
C ILE A 147 -7.27 -9.58 26.58
N TYR A 148 -7.34 -9.83 27.89
CA TYR A 148 -8.41 -10.62 28.49
C TYR A 148 -9.79 -9.99 28.27
N ASP A 149 -9.92 -8.68 28.47
CA ASP A 149 -11.18 -7.94 28.25
C ASP A 149 -11.63 -8.00 26.79
N LEU A 150 -10.67 -7.90 25.85
CA LEU A 150 -10.93 -8.01 24.42
C LEU A 150 -11.48 -9.39 24.04
N PHE A 151 -10.86 -10.48 24.51
CA PHE A 151 -11.40 -11.81 24.23
C PHE A 151 -12.79 -12.00 24.82
N THR A 152 -13.03 -11.49 26.03
CA THR A 152 -14.34 -11.59 26.69
C THR A 152 -15.42 -10.84 25.91
N ALA A 153 -15.15 -9.61 25.48
CA ALA A 153 -16.11 -8.83 24.70
C ALA A 153 -16.32 -9.39 23.28
N SER A 154 -15.35 -10.10 22.70
CA SER A 154 -15.50 -10.68 21.35
C SER A 154 -16.56 -11.78 21.29
N LEU A 155 -16.85 -12.40 22.45
CA LEU A 155 -17.88 -13.42 22.58
C LEU A 155 -19.30 -12.84 22.62
N SER A 156 -19.48 -11.54 22.91
CA SER A 156 -20.79 -10.89 23.05
C SER A 156 -21.24 -10.05 21.84
N ASP A 157 -20.34 -9.69 20.93
CA ASP A 157 -20.52 -8.65 19.89
C ASP A 157 -21.25 -9.09 18.58
N GLN A 158 -21.90 -10.25 18.54
CA GLN A 158 -22.48 -10.81 17.29
C GLN A 158 -23.78 -10.12 16.77
N THR A 159 -24.24 -8.98 17.34
CA THR A 159 -25.61 -8.43 17.13
C THR A 159 -25.76 -6.99 16.58
N ASP A 160 -24.70 -6.25 16.20
CA ASP A 160 -24.74 -4.78 15.91
C ASP A 160 -25.00 -4.33 14.43
N THR A 161 -25.34 -3.05 14.20
CA THR A 161 -25.59 -2.34 12.92
C THR A 161 -24.49 -2.53 11.87
N HIS A 162 -23.23 -2.66 12.30
CA HIS A 162 -22.13 -3.01 11.41
C HIS A 162 -22.35 -4.38 10.73
N SER A 163 -22.82 -5.37 11.50
CA SER A 163 -23.22 -6.68 10.97
C SER A 163 -24.34 -6.55 9.93
N ALA A 164 -25.28 -5.62 10.13
CA ALA A 164 -26.34 -5.34 9.15
C ALA A 164 -25.79 -4.74 7.85
N ILE A 165 -24.84 -3.79 7.92
CA ILE A 165 -24.21 -3.23 6.71
C ILE A 165 -23.38 -4.28 5.98
N GLU A 166 -22.56 -5.07 6.68
CA GLU A 166 -21.79 -6.16 6.07
C GLU A 166 -22.70 -7.22 5.42
N LYS A 167 -23.86 -7.54 6.02
CA LYS A 167 -24.88 -8.39 5.38
C LYS A 167 -25.36 -7.80 4.05
N THR A 168 -25.66 -6.50 3.99
CA THR A 168 -26.11 -5.88 2.74
C THR A 168 -25.00 -5.75 1.70
N LYS A 169 -23.75 -5.53 2.12
CA LYS A 169 -22.58 -5.53 1.24
C LYS A 169 -22.40 -6.90 0.59
N HIS A 170 -22.46 -7.95 1.38
CA HIS A 170 -22.44 -9.33 0.89
C HIS A 170 -23.58 -9.61 -0.10
N TYR A 171 -24.78 -9.07 0.17
CA TYR A 171 -25.90 -9.16 -0.77
C TYR A 171 -25.60 -8.48 -2.12
N ILE A 172 -25.02 -7.28 -2.12
CA ILE A 172 -24.65 -6.58 -3.36
C ILE A 172 -23.61 -7.39 -4.14
N GLU A 173 -22.59 -7.93 -3.46
CA GLU A 173 -21.53 -8.73 -4.08
C GLU A 173 -22.07 -10.01 -4.74
N THR A 174 -23.10 -10.61 -4.15
CA THR A 174 -23.71 -11.85 -4.65
C THR A 174 -24.78 -11.62 -5.72
N HIS A 175 -25.47 -10.47 -5.72
CA HIS A 175 -26.64 -10.20 -6.58
C HIS A 175 -26.43 -9.06 -7.59
N ALA A 176 -25.18 -8.67 -7.87
CA ALA A 176 -24.84 -7.53 -8.73
C ALA A 176 -25.38 -7.62 -10.18
N ASP A 177 -25.72 -8.81 -10.65
CA ASP A 177 -26.34 -9.10 -11.95
C ASP A 177 -27.81 -8.67 -12.06
N THR A 178 -28.45 -8.32 -10.95
CA THR A 178 -29.84 -7.92 -10.91
C THR A 178 -30.00 -6.43 -10.60
N LYS A 179 -31.24 -5.93 -10.71
CA LYS A 179 -31.57 -4.56 -10.31
C LYS A 179 -31.61 -4.48 -8.78
N ILE A 180 -30.58 -3.87 -8.20
CA ILE A 180 -30.51 -3.56 -6.77
C ILE A 180 -31.01 -2.14 -6.55
N THR A 181 -31.91 -1.95 -5.58
CA THR A 181 -32.43 -0.63 -5.19
C THR A 181 -32.06 -0.28 -3.76
N LEU A 182 -31.99 1.01 -3.48
CA LEU A 182 -31.69 1.51 -2.13
C LEU A 182 -32.72 1.06 -1.09
N ALA A 183 -34.00 1.04 -1.48
CA ALA A 183 -35.11 0.66 -0.61
C ALA A 183 -34.99 -0.79 -0.12
N GLN A 184 -34.61 -1.72 -1.02
CA GLN A 184 -34.37 -3.12 -0.67
C GLN A 184 -33.25 -3.25 0.36
N LEU A 185 -32.11 -2.60 0.10
CA LEU A 185 -30.94 -2.69 0.99
C LEU A 185 -31.24 -2.11 2.38
N SER A 186 -31.94 -0.98 2.44
CA SER A 186 -32.32 -0.37 3.73
C SER A 186 -33.29 -1.24 4.53
N GLN A 187 -34.24 -1.89 3.86
CA GLN A 187 -35.16 -2.83 4.50
C GLN A 187 -34.42 -4.07 5.05
N MET A 188 -33.46 -4.61 4.30
CA MET A 188 -32.62 -5.72 4.77
C MET A 188 -31.77 -5.35 5.98
N ALA A 189 -31.29 -4.11 6.04
CA ALA A 189 -30.54 -3.59 7.17
C ALA A 189 -31.43 -3.18 8.37
N GLY A 190 -32.76 -3.18 8.23
CA GLY A 190 -33.69 -2.78 9.29
C GLY A 190 -33.66 -1.29 9.62
N ILE A 191 -33.18 -0.43 8.70
CA ILE A 191 -33.01 1.01 8.92
C ILE A 191 -33.59 1.83 7.76
N SER A 192 -33.81 3.14 7.94
CA SER A 192 -34.35 4.00 6.88
C SER A 192 -33.37 4.14 5.70
N ALA A 193 -33.87 4.37 4.47
CA ALA A 193 -33.04 4.53 3.27
C ALA A 193 -32.00 5.66 3.38
N LYS A 194 -32.36 6.76 4.05
CA LYS A 194 -31.43 7.86 4.34
C LYS A 194 -30.33 7.40 5.28
N HIS A 195 -30.69 6.81 6.42
CA HIS A 195 -29.72 6.31 7.40
C HIS A 195 -28.83 5.21 6.83
N TYR A 196 -29.38 4.35 5.98
CA TYR A 196 -28.63 3.33 5.25
C TYR A 196 -27.62 3.95 4.28
N SER A 197 -28.01 4.94 3.47
CA SER A 197 -27.09 5.58 2.51
C SER A 197 -25.91 6.25 3.23
N GLU A 198 -26.21 6.99 4.29
CA GLU A 198 -25.22 7.66 5.13
C GLU A 198 -24.31 6.64 5.81
N SER A 199 -24.89 5.59 6.40
CA SER A 199 -24.14 4.53 7.05
C SER A 199 -23.29 3.75 6.04
N PHE A 200 -23.84 3.32 4.92
CA PHE A 200 -23.11 2.56 3.91
C PHE A 200 -21.93 3.37 3.35
N LYS A 201 -22.13 4.65 3.02
CA LYS A 201 -21.03 5.52 2.59
C LYS A 201 -19.99 5.70 3.69
N LYS A 202 -20.43 5.88 4.94
CA LYS A 202 -19.55 5.98 6.10
C LYS A 202 -18.72 4.71 6.33
N TRP A 203 -19.32 3.53 6.18
CA TRP A 203 -18.68 2.23 6.43
C TRP A 203 -17.87 1.70 5.24
N THR A 204 -18.20 2.09 4.01
CA THR A 204 -17.51 1.57 2.80
C THR A 204 -16.64 2.62 2.09
N GLY A 205 -16.75 3.90 2.45
CA GLY A 205 -16.03 4.99 1.80
C GLY A 205 -16.60 5.43 0.44
N GLN A 206 -17.60 4.72 -0.08
CA GLN A 206 -18.18 4.95 -1.41
C GLN A 206 -19.70 4.91 -1.34
N SER A 207 -20.36 5.61 -2.26
CA SER A 207 -21.82 5.54 -2.37
C SER A 207 -22.27 4.12 -2.77
N VAL A 208 -23.53 3.78 -2.46
CA VAL A 208 -24.13 2.50 -2.86
C VAL A 208 -24.02 2.28 -4.38
N THR A 209 -24.25 3.34 -5.18
CA THR A 209 -24.18 3.27 -6.65
C THR A 209 -22.75 3.04 -7.17
N GLU A 210 -21.76 3.70 -6.57
CA GLU A 210 -20.34 3.47 -6.89
C GLU A 210 -19.92 2.06 -6.51
N PHE A 211 -20.33 1.57 -5.34
CA PHE A 211 -20.09 0.21 -4.89
C PHE A 211 -20.66 -0.80 -5.88
N ILE A 212 -21.94 -0.66 -6.26
CA ILE A 212 -22.58 -1.54 -7.26
C ILE A 212 -21.83 -1.49 -8.59
N THR A 213 -21.46 -0.29 -9.07
CA THR A 213 -20.74 -0.14 -10.34
C THR A 213 -19.38 -0.83 -10.28
N LYS A 214 -18.61 -0.62 -9.21
CA LYS A 214 -17.32 -1.28 -8.98
C LYS A 214 -17.47 -2.80 -8.94
N THR A 215 -18.49 -3.31 -8.23
CA THR A 215 -18.79 -4.74 -8.15
C THR A 215 -19.14 -5.33 -9.52
N ARG A 216 -19.98 -4.64 -10.30
CA ARG A 216 -20.36 -5.06 -11.65
C ARG A 216 -19.20 -5.07 -12.63
N ILE A 217 -18.36 -4.02 -12.62
CA ILE A 217 -17.16 -3.98 -13.46
C ILE A 217 -16.15 -5.06 -13.04
N THR A 218 -15.97 -5.29 -11.74
CA THR A 218 -15.10 -6.37 -11.24
C THR A 218 -15.63 -7.74 -11.69
N LYS A 219 -16.94 -7.98 -11.61
CA LYS A 219 -17.59 -9.20 -12.13
C LYS A 219 -17.39 -9.31 -13.65
N ALA A 220 -17.54 -8.22 -14.41
CA ALA A 220 -17.30 -8.20 -15.85
C ALA A 220 -15.86 -8.59 -16.19
N LYS A 221 -14.86 -7.99 -15.53
CA LYS A 221 -13.45 -8.31 -15.73
C LYS A 221 -13.14 -9.78 -15.44
N ARG A 222 -13.76 -10.36 -14.41
CA ARG A 222 -13.65 -11.80 -14.09
C ARG A 222 -14.28 -12.69 -15.16
N LEU A 223 -15.46 -12.33 -15.68
CA LEU A 223 -16.09 -13.05 -16.78
C LEU A 223 -15.23 -12.99 -18.04
N MET A 224 -14.75 -11.80 -18.41
CA MET A 224 -13.85 -11.59 -19.57
C MET A 224 -12.54 -12.39 -19.47
N ALA A 225 -12.06 -12.67 -18.26
CA ALA A 225 -10.86 -13.48 -18.04
C ALA A 225 -11.12 -14.99 -18.11
N LYS A 226 -12.34 -15.45 -17.83
CA LYS A 226 -12.68 -16.88 -17.70
C LYS A 226 -13.49 -17.45 -18.86
N SER A 227 -14.21 -16.62 -19.61
CA SER A 227 -15.20 -17.12 -20.57
C SER A 227 -14.95 -16.63 -21.99
N ASN A 228 -15.35 -17.46 -22.96
CA ASN A 228 -15.50 -17.09 -24.35
C ASN A 228 -16.85 -16.36 -24.60
N CYS A 229 -17.48 -15.82 -23.55
CA CYS A 229 -18.78 -15.16 -23.66
C CYS A 229 -18.72 -13.95 -24.58
N LYS A 230 -19.81 -13.69 -25.30
CA LYS A 230 -19.93 -12.48 -26.10
C LYS A 230 -20.08 -11.28 -25.18
N LEU A 231 -19.62 -10.11 -25.63
CA LEU A 231 -19.68 -8.86 -24.86
C LEU A 231 -21.10 -8.55 -24.34
N LYS A 232 -22.12 -8.77 -25.19
CA LYS A 232 -23.54 -8.67 -24.84
C LYS A 232 -23.95 -9.54 -23.65
N GLU A 233 -23.47 -10.77 -23.58
CA GLU A 233 -23.77 -11.71 -22.49
C GLU A 233 -23.11 -11.24 -21.20
N ILE A 234 -21.86 -10.75 -21.28
CA ILE A 234 -21.13 -10.21 -20.13
C ILE A 234 -21.85 -8.98 -19.57
N ALA A 235 -22.35 -8.09 -20.43
CA ALA A 235 -23.17 -6.95 -20.01
C ALA A 235 -24.41 -7.41 -19.22
N HIS A 236 -25.17 -8.37 -19.75
CA HIS A 236 -26.37 -8.89 -19.09
C HIS A 236 -26.05 -9.59 -17.76
N GLN A 237 -25.03 -10.46 -17.73
CA GLN A 237 -24.58 -11.18 -16.51
C GLN A 237 -23.99 -10.26 -15.44
N THR A 238 -23.80 -8.98 -15.75
CA THR A 238 -23.31 -7.97 -14.81
C THR A 238 -24.36 -6.89 -14.55
N GLY A 239 -25.61 -7.13 -14.93
CA GLY A 239 -26.75 -6.26 -14.60
C GLY A 239 -26.89 -5.04 -15.50
N TYR A 240 -26.26 -5.05 -16.68
CA TYR A 240 -26.44 -4.03 -17.72
C TYR A 240 -27.28 -4.60 -18.87
N GLN A 241 -28.43 -3.96 -19.13
CA GLN A 241 -29.31 -4.32 -20.24
C GLN A 241 -28.81 -3.79 -21.59
N ASP A 242 -28.11 -2.66 -21.59
CA ASP A 242 -27.57 -1.99 -22.77
C ASP A 242 -26.03 -2.18 -22.85
N GLU A 243 -25.58 -2.83 -23.91
CA GLU A 243 -24.16 -3.11 -24.21
C GLU A 243 -23.34 -1.84 -24.50
N PHE A 244 -23.93 -0.83 -25.13
CA PHE A 244 -23.27 0.45 -25.40
C PHE A 244 -23.12 1.27 -24.11
N TYR A 245 -24.12 1.22 -23.23
CA TYR A 245 -24.00 1.81 -21.89
C TYR A 245 -22.92 1.09 -21.08
N PHE A 246 -22.94 -0.25 -21.04
CA PHE A 246 -21.88 -1.04 -20.41
C PHE A 246 -20.49 -0.66 -20.94
N SER A 247 -20.31 -0.60 -22.26
CA SER A 247 -19.03 -0.29 -22.89
C SER A 247 -18.50 1.10 -22.52
N ARG A 248 -19.39 2.11 -22.41
CA ARG A 248 -19.02 3.46 -21.96
C ARG A 248 -18.58 3.46 -20.49
N ILE A 249 -19.33 2.80 -19.62
CA ILE A 249 -19.00 2.71 -18.19
C ILE A 249 -17.69 1.92 -18.00
N PHE A 250 -17.52 0.80 -18.70
CA PHE A 250 -16.31 -0.01 -18.66
C PHE A 250 -15.09 0.78 -19.15
N LYS A 251 -15.19 1.48 -20.29
CA LYS A 251 -14.08 2.31 -20.79
C LYS A 251 -13.76 3.46 -19.86
N LYS A 252 -14.78 4.12 -19.28
CA LYS A 252 -14.57 5.16 -18.27
C LYS A 252 -13.85 4.61 -17.04
N TYR A 253 -14.18 3.39 -16.62
CA TYR A 253 -13.61 2.77 -15.42
C TYR A 253 -12.22 2.16 -15.66
N THR A 254 -11.91 1.69 -16.87
CA THR A 254 -10.70 0.89 -17.16
C THR A 254 -9.72 1.54 -18.14
N GLY A 255 -10.07 2.67 -18.75
CA GLY A 255 -9.27 3.35 -19.77
C GLY A 255 -9.34 2.73 -21.17
N CYS A 256 -9.76 1.46 -21.31
CA CYS A 256 -9.83 0.76 -22.59
C CYS A 256 -11.23 0.17 -22.87
N SER A 257 -11.53 -0.10 -24.15
CA SER A 257 -12.80 -0.74 -24.52
C SER A 257 -12.86 -2.20 -24.04
N PRO A 258 -14.05 -2.74 -23.71
CA PRO A 258 -14.22 -4.16 -23.36
C PRO A 258 -13.58 -5.15 -24.35
N THR A 259 -13.74 -4.91 -25.66
CA THR A 259 -13.20 -5.80 -26.70
C THR A 259 -11.68 -5.84 -26.69
N SER A 260 -11.03 -4.67 -26.59
CA SER A 260 -9.58 -4.58 -26.44
C SER A 260 -9.12 -5.27 -25.15
N TYR A 261 -9.85 -5.07 -24.05
CA TYR A 261 -9.55 -5.70 -22.77
C TYR A 261 -9.56 -7.23 -22.89
N MET A 262 -10.64 -7.81 -23.43
CA MET A 262 -10.76 -9.25 -23.66
C MET A 262 -9.62 -9.78 -24.53
N LYS A 263 -9.29 -9.10 -25.64
CA LYS A 263 -8.19 -9.51 -26.53
C LYS A 263 -6.87 -9.58 -25.79
N LYS A 264 -6.52 -8.55 -25.00
CA LYS A 264 -5.25 -8.48 -24.25
C LYS A 264 -5.18 -9.50 -23.12
N ARG A 265 -6.32 -9.92 -22.58
CA ARG A 265 -6.42 -10.91 -21.48
C ARG A 265 -6.31 -12.36 -21.94
N ARG A 266 -6.38 -12.64 -23.25
CA ARG A 266 -6.20 -14.00 -23.79
C ARG A 266 -4.77 -14.51 -23.64
N LYS A 267 -3.78 -13.61 -23.68
CA LYS A 267 -2.37 -13.94 -23.47
C LYS A 267 -2.05 -13.85 -21.97
N LYS A 268 -1.72 -14.96 -21.33
CA LYS A 268 -1.32 -15.04 -19.93
C LYS A 268 0.12 -14.54 -19.78
N ILE A 269 0.27 -13.24 -19.51
CA ILE A 269 1.58 -12.63 -19.25
C ILE A 269 1.87 -12.67 -17.75
N ALA A 270 3.03 -13.17 -17.36
CA ALA A 270 3.53 -13.08 -15.98
C ALA A 270 4.53 -11.93 -15.84
N ALA A 271 4.29 -11.02 -14.90
CA ALA A 271 5.19 -9.94 -14.50
C ALA A 271 5.99 -10.38 -13.25
N TYR A 272 7.15 -10.99 -13.49
CA TYR A 272 7.89 -11.70 -12.45
C TYR A 272 8.80 -10.78 -11.63
N GLY A 273 9.46 -9.84 -12.28
CA GLY A 273 10.47 -8.97 -11.66
C GLY A 273 9.93 -7.61 -11.20
N ARG A 274 10.73 -6.90 -10.39
CA ARG A 274 10.48 -5.47 -10.06
C ARG A 274 10.38 -4.63 -11.33
N GLY A 275 9.45 -3.67 -11.33
CA GLY A 275 9.25 -2.73 -12.44
C GLY A 275 8.64 -3.34 -13.71
N THR A 276 8.62 -4.67 -13.87
CA THR A 276 8.08 -5.34 -15.08
C THR A 276 6.61 -4.99 -15.32
N MET A 277 5.80 -4.97 -14.25
CA MET A 277 4.40 -4.59 -14.32
C MET A 277 4.23 -3.15 -14.84
N GLY A 278 5.09 -2.23 -14.44
CA GLY A 278 5.04 -0.83 -14.87
C GLY A 278 5.39 -0.59 -16.33
N HIS A 279 5.90 -1.60 -17.05
CA HIS A 279 6.03 -1.57 -18.50
C HIS A 279 4.80 -2.16 -19.22
N LEU A 280 4.04 -3.04 -18.56
CA LEU A 280 2.85 -3.69 -19.13
C LEU A 280 1.60 -2.80 -19.03
N ILE A 281 1.42 -2.12 -17.89
CA ILE A 281 0.23 -1.32 -17.62
C ILE A 281 0.03 -0.17 -18.63
N PRO A 282 1.07 0.61 -19.01
CA PRO A 282 0.93 1.63 -20.06
C PRO A 282 0.54 1.06 -21.43
N LEU A 283 0.89 -0.19 -21.72
CA LEU A 283 0.47 -0.91 -22.93
C LEU A 283 -0.92 -1.54 -22.78
N HIS A 284 -1.65 -1.25 -21.71
CA HIS A 284 -2.95 -1.82 -21.36
C HIS A 284 -2.94 -3.35 -21.21
N HIS A 285 -1.79 -3.93 -20.85
CA HIS A 285 -1.68 -5.33 -20.47
C HIS A 285 -1.72 -5.44 -18.95
N ILE A 286 -2.85 -5.94 -18.42
CA ILE A 286 -2.89 -6.37 -17.03
C ILE A 286 -2.40 -7.82 -16.98
N PRO A 287 -1.29 -8.10 -16.27
CA PRO A 287 -0.71 -9.44 -16.25
C PRO A 287 -1.66 -10.46 -15.62
N PHE A 288 -1.48 -11.73 -16.00
CA PHE A 288 -2.16 -12.86 -15.39
C PHE A 288 -1.51 -13.26 -14.05
N ALA A 289 -0.19 -13.14 -13.96
CA ALA A 289 0.56 -13.32 -12.73
C ALA A 289 1.43 -12.10 -12.44
N ALA A 290 1.50 -11.61 -11.21
CA ALA A 290 2.40 -10.51 -10.87
C ALA A 290 2.87 -10.55 -9.42
N ALA A 291 4.10 -10.08 -9.18
CA ALA A 291 4.62 -9.82 -7.85
C ALA A 291 3.98 -8.54 -7.28
N LEU A 292 3.05 -8.71 -6.32
CA LEU A 292 2.32 -7.60 -5.70
C LEU A 292 2.54 -7.58 -4.19
N HIS A 293 2.86 -6.40 -3.66
CA HIS A 293 2.95 -6.17 -2.22
C HIS A 293 2.28 -4.84 -1.84
N PRO A 294 1.42 -4.81 -0.79
CA PRO A 294 0.73 -3.60 -0.36
C PRO A 294 1.65 -2.41 -0.03
N LYS A 295 2.84 -2.69 0.54
CA LYS A 295 3.86 -1.68 0.88
C LYS A 295 4.75 -1.27 -0.30
N TRP A 296 5.18 -2.21 -1.14
CA TRP A 296 6.22 -1.95 -2.15
C TRP A 296 5.66 -1.61 -3.53
N THR A 297 4.45 -2.06 -3.82
CA THR A 297 3.74 -1.83 -5.09
C THR A 297 2.31 -1.40 -4.79
N SER A 298 2.15 -0.45 -3.86
CA SER A 298 0.86 -0.06 -3.28
C SER A 298 -0.14 0.36 -4.36
N TYR A 299 0.30 1.13 -5.34
CA TYR A 299 -0.52 1.51 -6.49
C TYR A 299 -1.04 0.31 -7.27
N TYR A 300 -0.16 -0.60 -7.70
CA TYR A 300 -0.61 -1.74 -8.51
C TYR A 300 -1.53 -2.66 -7.74
N TYR A 301 -1.23 -2.83 -6.45
CA TYR A 301 -2.03 -3.63 -5.56
C TYR A 301 -3.44 -3.06 -5.40
N GLN A 302 -3.58 -1.77 -5.14
CA GLN A 302 -4.88 -1.11 -4.99
C GLN A 302 -5.70 -1.11 -6.27
N HIS A 303 -5.05 -1.00 -7.44
CA HIS A 303 -5.74 -0.83 -8.72
C HIS A 303 -5.97 -2.14 -9.49
N TYR A 304 -5.13 -3.17 -9.29
CA TYR A 304 -5.11 -4.37 -10.14
C TYR A 304 -5.08 -5.71 -9.40
N SER A 305 -4.96 -5.75 -8.06
CA SER A 305 -4.88 -7.04 -7.32
C SER A 305 -6.06 -7.98 -7.56
N THR A 306 -7.27 -7.44 -7.78
CA THR A 306 -8.48 -8.22 -8.08
C THR A 306 -8.54 -8.72 -9.52
N ASP A 307 -7.76 -8.08 -10.39
CA ASP A 307 -7.69 -8.38 -11.82
C ASP A 307 -6.52 -9.29 -12.16
N ILE A 308 -5.61 -9.57 -11.24
CA ILE A 308 -4.44 -10.43 -11.42
C ILE A 308 -4.73 -11.75 -10.68
N PRO A 309 -5.10 -12.83 -11.40
CA PRO A 309 -5.52 -14.09 -10.78
C PRO A 309 -4.43 -14.77 -9.95
N VAL A 310 -3.16 -14.62 -10.35
CA VAL A 310 -2.02 -15.27 -9.70
C VAL A 310 -1.14 -14.21 -9.04
N GLN A 311 -1.13 -14.17 -7.72
CA GLN A 311 -0.27 -13.24 -6.98
C GLN A 311 1.03 -13.95 -6.61
N LEU A 312 2.14 -13.39 -7.06
CA LEU A 312 3.48 -13.84 -6.69
C LEU A 312 3.92 -13.06 -5.44
N SER A 313 4.73 -13.71 -4.60
CA SER A 313 5.34 -13.07 -3.46
C SER A 313 6.31 -11.98 -3.90
N ALA A 314 6.02 -10.75 -3.48
CA ALA A 314 6.91 -9.59 -3.61
C ALA A 314 7.59 -9.23 -2.28
N TYR A 315 7.47 -10.08 -1.25
CA TYR A 315 8.14 -9.88 0.04
C TYR A 315 9.66 -9.98 -0.12
N ARG A 316 10.39 -9.00 0.42
CA ARG A 316 11.85 -8.81 0.28
C ARG A 316 12.39 -9.10 -1.13
N PHE A 317 11.53 -8.86 -2.12
CA PHE A 317 11.78 -9.05 -3.55
C PHE A 317 12.46 -10.38 -3.87
N ASN A 318 11.63 -11.41 -4.01
CA ASN A 318 12.02 -12.70 -4.54
C ASN A 318 12.92 -13.54 -3.62
N GLU A 319 12.90 -13.24 -2.31
CA GLU A 319 13.46 -14.12 -1.28
C GLU A 319 12.85 -15.53 -1.36
N LYS A 320 11.57 -15.60 -1.75
CA LYS A 320 10.79 -16.83 -1.97
C LYS A 320 10.63 -17.16 -3.46
N TRP A 321 11.70 -17.02 -4.23
CA TRP A 321 11.66 -17.26 -5.69
C TRP A 321 11.20 -18.68 -6.03
N GLU A 322 11.59 -19.70 -5.27
CA GLU A 322 11.17 -21.09 -5.47
C GLU A 322 9.64 -21.26 -5.38
N GLU A 323 8.99 -20.62 -4.40
CA GLU A 323 7.53 -20.61 -4.25
C GLU A 323 6.86 -19.90 -5.44
N ASN A 324 7.45 -18.80 -5.92
CA ASN A 324 6.97 -18.08 -7.08
C ASN A 324 7.08 -18.92 -8.36
N LEU A 325 8.19 -19.66 -8.54
CA LEU A 325 8.37 -20.57 -9.66
C LEU A 325 7.38 -21.73 -9.63
N TYR A 326 7.17 -22.34 -8.46
CA TYR A 326 6.14 -23.36 -8.29
C TYR A 326 4.77 -22.81 -8.69
N THR A 327 4.41 -21.62 -8.19
CA THR A 327 3.15 -20.96 -8.52
C THR A 327 3.02 -20.68 -10.02
N LEU A 328 4.08 -20.20 -10.68
CA LEU A 328 4.09 -19.98 -12.13
C LEU A 328 3.97 -21.27 -12.93
N SER A 329 4.60 -22.35 -12.48
CA SER A 329 4.51 -23.66 -13.13
C SER A 329 3.06 -24.17 -13.19
N GLN A 330 2.30 -23.95 -12.11
CA GLN A 330 0.88 -24.30 -12.04
C GLN A 330 -0.01 -23.32 -12.84
N ALA A 331 0.41 -22.07 -12.99
CA ALA A 331 -0.36 -21.03 -13.67
C ALA A 331 -0.30 -21.14 -15.21
N GLU A 332 0.75 -21.81 -15.73
CA GLU A 332 1.04 -22.00 -17.15
C GLU A 332 0.91 -20.68 -17.95
N PRO A 333 1.78 -19.69 -17.69
CA PRO A 333 1.77 -18.45 -18.46
C PRO A 333 2.24 -18.70 -19.90
N ASP A 334 1.73 -17.91 -20.85
CA ASP A 334 2.22 -17.96 -22.24
C ASP A 334 3.59 -17.28 -22.36
N VAL A 335 3.82 -16.24 -21.54
CA VAL A 335 5.02 -15.42 -21.54
C VAL A 335 5.32 -14.97 -20.12
N ILE A 336 6.61 -14.89 -19.78
CA ILE A 336 7.11 -14.26 -18.57
C ILE A 336 7.94 -13.03 -18.94
N VAL A 337 7.71 -11.91 -18.27
CA VAL A 337 8.56 -10.72 -18.34
C VAL A 337 9.34 -10.63 -17.03
N SER A 338 10.67 -10.61 -17.13
CA SER A 338 11.57 -10.57 -15.99
C SER A 338 12.76 -9.64 -16.24
N MET A 339 13.47 -9.27 -15.18
CA MET A 339 14.77 -8.61 -15.30
C MET A 339 15.86 -9.67 -15.48
N ASP A 340 16.95 -9.33 -16.19
CA ASP A 340 18.12 -10.21 -16.33
C ASP A 340 18.97 -10.32 -15.04
N SER A 341 18.67 -9.53 -14.01
CA SER A 341 19.46 -9.42 -12.79
C SER A 341 19.22 -10.55 -11.78
N ILE A 342 18.36 -11.52 -12.10
CA ILE A 342 18.07 -12.68 -11.26
C ILE A 342 19.17 -13.75 -11.42
N SER A 343 19.26 -14.69 -10.47
CA SER A 343 20.35 -15.68 -10.44
C SER A 343 20.32 -16.60 -11.69
N PRO A 344 21.47 -17.12 -12.16
CA PRO A 344 21.48 -18.04 -13.30
C PRO A 344 20.64 -19.30 -13.08
N GLU A 345 20.60 -19.80 -11.85
CA GLU A 345 19.75 -20.94 -11.47
C GLU A 345 18.27 -20.60 -11.67
N GLU A 346 17.86 -19.43 -11.21
CA GLU A 346 16.50 -18.96 -11.32
C GLU A 346 16.09 -18.71 -12.78
N GLN A 347 17.00 -18.13 -13.60
CA GLN A 347 16.78 -17.98 -15.04
C GLN A 347 16.54 -19.34 -15.71
N ASN A 348 17.37 -20.33 -15.39
CA ASN A 348 17.25 -21.68 -15.94
C ASN A 348 15.89 -22.31 -15.60
N GLN A 349 15.36 -22.07 -14.40
CA GLN A 349 14.05 -22.59 -14.03
C GLN A 349 12.90 -21.81 -14.71
N LEU A 350 12.96 -20.48 -14.80
CA LEU A 350 11.95 -19.68 -15.50
C LEU A 350 11.83 -20.05 -16.99
N ASN A 351 12.97 -20.24 -17.66
CA ASN A 351 13.02 -20.64 -19.07
C ASN A 351 12.40 -22.02 -19.34
N ARG A 352 12.22 -22.85 -18.32
CA ARG A 352 11.51 -24.14 -18.43
C ARG A 352 9.98 -23.99 -18.32
N ILE A 353 9.49 -22.87 -17.81
CA ILE A 353 8.06 -22.64 -17.58
C ILE A 353 7.39 -22.08 -18.85
N ALA A 354 7.95 -21.01 -19.42
CA ALA A 354 7.39 -20.34 -20.60
C ALA A 354 8.46 -19.55 -21.36
N GLU A 355 8.09 -18.95 -22.50
CA GLU A 355 8.96 -17.98 -23.18
C GLU A 355 9.22 -16.78 -22.25
N VAL A 356 10.49 -16.51 -21.95
CA VAL A 356 10.89 -15.43 -21.04
C VAL A 356 11.49 -14.27 -21.83
N MET A 357 10.93 -13.09 -21.62
CA MET A 357 11.50 -11.83 -22.05
C MET A 357 12.31 -11.24 -20.90
N TYR A 358 13.63 -11.19 -21.07
CA TYR A 358 14.53 -10.55 -20.13
C TYR A 358 14.77 -9.08 -20.48
N LEU A 359 14.48 -8.19 -19.53
CA LEU A 359 14.80 -6.78 -19.60
C LEU A 359 16.24 -6.57 -19.09
N PRO A 360 17.15 -6.02 -19.92
CA PRO A 360 18.55 -5.92 -19.53
C PRO A 360 18.77 -4.89 -18.42
N SER A 361 19.35 -5.28 -17.29
CA SER A 361 19.50 -4.41 -16.11
C SER A 361 20.32 -3.15 -16.38
N LYS A 362 21.18 -3.13 -17.38
CA LYS A 362 21.99 -1.96 -17.76
C LYS A 362 21.27 -0.96 -18.66
N GLU A 363 20.17 -1.36 -19.28
CA GLU A 363 19.42 -0.54 -20.23
C GLU A 363 18.46 0.43 -19.55
N SER A 364 18.09 1.49 -20.28
CA SER A 364 17.15 2.52 -19.79
C SER A 364 15.71 2.00 -19.67
N TRP A 365 14.89 2.65 -18.84
CA TRP A 365 13.47 2.34 -18.74
C TRP A 365 12.73 2.53 -20.07
N ARG A 366 13.18 3.48 -20.91
CA ARG A 366 12.63 3.72 -22.26
C ARG A 366 12.95 2.54 -23.18
N THR A 367 14.19 2.02 -23.11
CA THR A 367 14.59 0.80 -23.82
C THR A 367 13.74 -0.38 -23.35
N HIS A 368 13.59 -0.59 -22.04
CA HIS A 368 12.76 -1.66 -21.49
C HIS A 368 11.33 -1.56 -22.00
N PHE A 369 10.73 -0.37 -21.92
CA PHE A 369 9.36 -0.14 -22.37
C PHE A 369 9.16 -0.42 -23.86
N LEU A 370 10.06 0.07 -24.71
CA LEU A 370 10.01 -0.16 -26.15
C LEU A 370 10.25 -1.63 -26.52
N GLN A 371 11.16 -2.31 -25.82
CA GLN A 371 11.38 -3.74 -25.99
C GLN A 371 10.13 -4.53 -25.59
N THR A 372 9.50 -4.21 -24.45
CA THR A 372 8.27 -4.86 -24.01
C THR A 372 7.16 -4.64 -25.03
N ALA A 373 7.03 -3.41 -25.55
CA ALA A 373 6.05 -3.09 -26.59
C ALA A 373 6.29 -3.88 -27.87
N SER A 374 7.54 -4.00 -28.34
CA SER A 374 7.84 -4.75 -29.56
C SER A 374 7.61 -6.25 -29.39
N PHE A 375 8.01 -6.80 -28.24
CA PHE A 375 7.76 -8.19 -27.90
C PHE A 375 6.24 -8.51 -27.85
N LEU A 376 5.42 -7.56 -27.40
CA LEU A 376 3.95 -7.69 -27.36
C LEU A 376 3.24 -7.22 -28.63
N LYS A 377 3.96 -6.68 -29.62
CA LYS A 377 3.43 -6.09 -30.87
C LYS A 377 2.49 -4.90 -30.64
N GLU A 378 2.86 -4.03 -29.70
CA GLU A 378 2.10 -2.84 -29.27
C GLU A 378 2.93 -1.55 -29.44
N GLU A 379 3.84 -1.49 -30.42
CA GLU A 379 4.74 -0.35 -30.65
C GLU A 379 4.00 0.97 -30.92
N ALA A 380 2.82 0.90 -31.53
CA ALA A 380 1.98 2.06 -31.79
C ALA A 380 1.47 2.71 -30.48
N GLU A 381 1.04 1.89 -29.51
CA GLU A 381 0.59 2.40 -28.22
C GLU A 381 1.77 2.94 -27.41
N ALA A 382 2.93 2.27 -27.46
CA ALA A 382 4.14 2.74 -26.79
C ALA A 382 4.59 4.12 -27.28
N LYS A 383 4.60 4.35 -28.61
CA LYS A 383 4.92 5.66 -29.20
C LYS A 383 3.95 6.76 -28.75
N LYS A 384 2.66 6.44 -28.74
CA LYS A 384 1.62 7.38 -28.28
C LYS A 384 1.77 7.70 -26.80
N TRP A 385 2.05 6.70 -25.97
CA TRP A 385 2.26 6.88 -24.55
C TRP A 385 3.51 7.73 -24.27
N LEU A 386 4.64 7.46 -24.95
CA LEU A 386 5.87 8.26 -24.81
C LEU A 386 5.65 9.72 -25.22
N ALA A 387 4.92 9.98 -26.31
CA ALA A 387 4.59 11.35 -26.70
C ALA A 387 3.74 12.08 -25.63
N ALA A 388 2.82 11.36 -24.97
CA ALA A 388 2.04 11.92 -23.86
C ALA A 388 2.91 12.17 -22.62
N TYR A 389 3.84 11.26 -22.31
CA TYR A 389 4.82 11.41 -21.24
C TYR A 389 5.69 12.66 -21.45
N ASP A 390 6.23 12.87 -22.66
CA ASP A 390 7.04 14.03 -22.98
C ASP A 390 6.24 15.33 -22.84
N GLN A 391 4.98 15.35 -23.32
CA GLN A 391 4.08 16.49 -23.14
C GLN A 391 3.81 16.80 -21.66
N GLN A 392 3.59 15.77 -20.84
CA GLN A 392 3.39 15.92 -19.40
C GLN A 392 4.65 16.43 -18.70
N THR A 393 5.83 15.98 -19.14
CA THR A 393 7.13 16.41 -18.62
C THR A 393 7.35 17.90 -18.89
N GLU A 394 7.09 18.35 -20.12
CA GLU A 394 7.21 19.77 -20.49
C GLU A 394 6.17 20.64 -19.79
N ALA A 395 4.96 20.14 -19.57
CA ALA A 395 3.97 20.82 -18.74
C ALA A 395 4.43 20.95 -17.28
N ALA A 396 4.99 19.88 -16.71
CA ALA A 396 5.52 19.88 -15.34
C ALA A 396 6.67 20.88 -15.17
N LYS A 397 7.62 20.93 -16.11
CA LYS A 397 8.71 21.92 -16.10
C LYS A 397 8.20 23.36 -16.08
N LYS A 398 7.18 23.67 -16.89
CA LYS A 398 6.56 25.00 -16.93
C LYS A 398 5.89 25.33 -15.61
N THR A 399 5.12 24.39 -15.04
CA THR A 399 4.47 24.58 -13.73
C THR A 399 5.50 24.79 -12.61
N LEU A 400 6.64 24.10 -12.67
CA LEU A 400 7.67 24.10 -11.63
C LEU A 400 8.87 24.99 -11.97
N GLN A 401 8.70 26.01 -12.81
CA GLN A 401 9.79 26.87 -13.27
C GLN A 401 10.55 27.51 -12.12
N TYR A 402 9.86 27.89 -11.04
CA TYR A 402 10.47 28.52 -9.86
C TYR A 402 11.46 27.57 -9.14
N ALA A 403 11.23 26.25 -9.20
CA ALA A 403 12.02 25.25 -8.50
C ALA A 403 13.29 24.84 -9.26
N GLN A 404 13.43 25.22 -10.54
CA GLN A 404 14.58 24.86 -11.38
C GLN A 404 15.92 25.39 -10.85
N GLY A 405 15.90 26.49 -10.09
CA GLY A 405 17.10 27.06 -9.47
C GLY A 405 17.48 26.44 -8.12
N LEU A 406 16.66 25.54 -7.57
CA LEU A 406 16.87 24.95 -6.23
C LEU A 406 17.75 23.71 -6.30
N ARG A 407 18.58 23.52 -5.28
CA ARG A 407 19.43 22.33 -5.08
C ARG A 407 18.68 21.31 -4.23
N PHE A 408 18.40 20.13 -4.78
CA PHE A 408 17.68 19.05 -4.10
C PHE A 408 18.64 17.98 -3.58
N LEU A 409 18.40 17.51 -2.36
CA LEU A 409 19.11 16.38 -1.77
C LEU A 409 18.14 15.25 -1.44
N PHE A 410 18.35 14.09 -2.06
CA PHE A 410 17.59 12.88 -1.76
C PHE A 410 18.28 12.06 -0.67
N LEU A 411 17.57 11.83 0.43
CA LEU A 411 18.03 11.08 1.59
C LEU A 411 17.09 9.92 1.89
N ARG A 412 17.63 8.86 2.49
CA ARG A 412 16.85 7.85 3.19
C ARG A 412 17.29 7.80 4.66
N LEU A 413 16.32 7.69 5.56
CA LEU A 413 16.57 7.50 6.99
C LEU A 413 16.08 6.11 7.39
N HIS A 414 16.99 5.30 7.92
CA HIS A 414 16.72 3.95 8.40
C HIS A 414 17.42 3.76 9.75
N LYS A 415 16.63 3.40 10.76
CA LYS A 415 17.01 3.45 12.18
C LYS A 415 17.51 4.84 12.53
N GLN A 416 18.77 4.97 12.90
CA GLN A 416 19.40 6.23 13.31
C GLN A 416 20.40 6.78 12.27
N ASN A 417 20.40 6.22 11.05
CA ASN A 417 21.40 6.54 10.04
C ASN A 417 20.77 7.14 8.78
N PHE A 418 21.34 8.24 8.30
CA PHE A 418 21.04 8.79 7.00
C PHE A 418 21.89 8.15 5.91
N TYR A 419 21.33 8.02 4.72
CA TYR A 419 22.04 7.59 3.53
C TYR A 419 21.58 8.40 2.33
N LEU A 420 22.44 8.53 1.33
CA LEU A 420 22.06 9.13 0.05
C LEU A 420 21.11 8.22 -0.71
N ALA A 421 20.02 8.78 -1.24
CA ALA A 421 19.01 8.05 -1.98
C ALA A 421 19.09 8.36 -3.49
N HIS A 422 20.16 7.89 -4.12
CA HIS A 422 20.43 8.09 -5.56
C HIS A 422 20.00 6.88 -6.40
N ASN A 423 18.70 6.60 -6.46
CA ASN A 423 18.20 5.51 -7.31
C ASN A 423 18.09 5.96 -8.79
N ARG A 424 17.99 4.98 -9.69
CA ARG A 424 17.95 5.24 -11.14
C ARG A 424 16.76 6.09 -11.57
N SER A 425 15.58 5.88 -10.96
CA SER A 425 14.36 6.60 -11.30
C SER A 425 14.47 8.08 -10.94
N VAL A 426 14.98 8.39 -9.75
CA VAL A 426 15.26 9.78 -9.31
C VAL A 426 16.26 10.43 -10.27
N ARG A 427 17.35 9.73 -10.61
CA ARG A 427 18.37 10.26 -11.52
C ARG A 427 17.82 10.56 -12.91
N GLU A 428 17.07 9.65 -13.49
CA GLU A 428 16.60 9.79 -14.87
C GLU A 428 15.38 10.71 -15.00
N VAL A 429 14.47 10.72 -14.03
CA VAL A 429 13.26 11.55 -14.11
C VAL A 429 13.45 12.90 -13.44
N PHE A 430 13.83 12.91 -12.17
CA PHE A 430 13.84 14.13 -11.37
C PHE A 430 15.00 15.04 -11.77
N PHE A 431 16.21 14.48 -11.85
CA PHE A 431 17.38 15.24 -12.28
C PHE A 431 17.56 15.26 -13.81
N GLY A 432 17.19 14.19 -14.51
CA GLY A 432 17.28 14.08 -15.97
C GLY A 432 16.12 14.77 -16.69
N ASP A 433 14.99 14.09 -16.79
CA ASP A 433 13.85 14.50 -17.61
C ASP A 433 13.26 15.85 -17.16
N LEU A 434 13.14 16.11 -15.85
CA LEU A 434 12.65 17.38 -15.28
C LEU A 434 13.73 18.46 -15.14
N GLY A 435 15.01 18.08 -15.13
CA GLY A 435 16.15 19.00 -15.18
C GLY A 435 16.53 19.69 -13.86
N PHE A 436 16.07 19.21 -12.70
CA PHE A 436 16.42 19.82 -11.42
C PHE A 436 17.90 19.65 -11.05
N CYS A 437 18.40 20.52 -10.18
CA CYS A 437 19.79 20.47 -9.70
C CYS A 437 19.94 19.56 -8.47
N SER A 438 20.92 18.64 -8.50
CA SER A 438 21.32 17.85 -7.32
C SER A 438 22.24 18.67 -6.41
N ALA A 439 21.99 18.66 -5.10
CA ALA A 439 22.88 19.27 -4.10
C ALA A 439 24.18 18.47 -3.89
N ASN A 440 24.16 17.19 -4.25
CA ASN A 440 25.31 16.30 -4.15
C ASN A 440 25.84 15.93 -5.54
N THR A 441 27.14 16.14 -5.76
CA THR A 441 27.87 15.83 -7.00
C THR A 441 28.82 14.64 -6.86
N ALA A 442 28.95 14.02 -5.68
CA ALA A 442 29.89 12.95 -5.38
C ALA A 442 29.28 11.56 -5.53
N ASP A 443 30.03 10.63 -6.14
CA ASP A 443 29.77 9.20 -6.21
C ASP A 443 30.03 8.51 -4.86
N MET A 444 29.37 8.97 -3.81
CA MET A 444 29.35 8.23 -2.53
C MET A 444 28.40 7.03 -2.66
N PRO A 445 28.83 5.80 -2.32
CA PRO A 445 27.95 4.65 -2.44
C PRO A 445 26.73 4.79 -1.52
N SER A 446 25.54 4.47 -2.01
CA SER A 446 24.27 4.63 -1.30
C SER A 446 24.17 3.87 0.03
N GLU A 447 25.09 2.93 0.28
CA GLU A 447 25.13 2.10 1.49
C GLU A 447 25.92 2.72 2.64
N HIS A 448 26.66 3.81 2.39
CA HIS A 448 27.41 4.49 3.45
C HIS A 448 26.53 5.45 4.21
N ALA A 449 26.52 5.31 5.54
CA ALA A 449 25.86 6.26 6.42
C ALA A 449 26.53 7.64 6.32
N ILE A 450 25.73 8.69 6.33
CA ILE A 450 26.19 10.08 6.31
C ILE A 450 25.78 10.80 7.60
N SER A 451 26.69 11.63 8.12
CA SER A 451 26.43 12.47 9.29
C SER A 451 25.59 13.69 8.94
N LEU A 452 24.98 14.32 9.95
CA LEU A 452 24.30 15.61 9.79
C LEU A 452 25.24 16.72 9.32
N GLU A 453 26.51 16.67 9.72
CA GLU A 453 27.54 17.60 9.23
C GLU A 453 27.73 17.48 7.71
N ASN A 454 27.81 16.25 7.19
CA ASN A 454 27.89 16.03 5.75
C ASN A 454 26.62 16.52 5.04
N ILE A 455 25.45 16.34 5.66
CA ILE A 455 24.17 16.85 5.13
C ILE A 455 24.18 18.39 5.07
N ALA A 456 24.67 19.06 6.10
CA ALA A 456 24.82 20.51 6.14
C ALA A 456 25.78 21.02 5.05
N ASN A 457 26.89 20.31 4.81
CA ASN A 457 27.90 20.67 3.82
C ASN A 457 27.38 20.61 2.36
N TYR A 458 26.35 19.82 2.07
CA TYR A 458 25.74 19.82 0.73
C TYR A 458 24.98 21.10 0.40
N GLN A 459 24.62 21.92 1.41
CA GLN A 459 23.90 23.18 1.23
C GLN A 459 22.67 23.02 0.33
N ALA A 460 21.83 22.03 0.65
CA ALA A 460 20.62 21.76 -0.10
C ALA A 460 19.53 22.80 0.23
N ASP A 461 18.84 23.29 -0.80
CA ASP A 461 17.67 24.16 -0.65
C ASP A 461 16.42 23.36 -0.30
N CYS A 462 16.37 22.11 -0.77
CA CYS A 462 15.28 21.16 -0.57
C CYS A 462 15.83 19.79 -0.16
N ILE A 463 15.21 19.16 0.84
CA ILE A 463 15.49 17.77 1.22
C ILE A 463 14.30 16.90 0.87
N MET A 464 14.55 15.84 0.10
CA MET A 464 13.58 14.82 -0.27
C MET A 464 13.90 13.55 0.53
N LEU A 465 13.11 13.23 1.55
CA LEU A 465 13.45 12.25 2.57
C LEU A 465 12.56 10.99 2.52
N PHE A 466 13.13 9.86 2.11
CA PHE A 466 12.52 8.55 2.30
C PHE A 466 12.67 8.11 3.75
N LEU A 467 11.55 8.02 4.45
CA LEU A 467 11.56 7.65 5.85
C LEU A 467 11.08 6.21 6.02
N PHE A 468 11.97 5.32 6.46
CA PHE A 468 11.56 3.98 6.86
C PHE A 468 10.60 4.08 8.04
N LYS A 469 9.46 3.40 7.92
CA LYS A 469 8.36 3.49 8.90
C LYS A 469 8.49 2.48 10.03
N GLU A 470 9.72 2.09 10.35
CA GLU A 470 10.01 1.28 11.51
C GLU A 470 9.93 2.18 12.75
N PRO A 471 9.45 1.66 13.88
CA PRO A 471 9.18 2.54 15.01
C PRO A 471 10.44 3.19 15.61
N GLU A 472 11.57 2.47 15.61
CA GLU A 472 12.88 3.03 15.98
C GLU A 472 13.22 4.25 15.10
N THR A 473 13.01 4.14 13.79
CA THR A 473 13.31 5.20 12.82
C THR A 473 12.39 6.41 13.02
N ILE A 474 11.10 6.17 13.27
CA ILE A 474 10.11 7.23 13.51
C ILE A 474 10.43 7.98 14.80
N ALA A 475 10.71 7.26 15.89
CA ALA A 475 11.06 7.86 17.17
C ALA A 475 12.35 8.70 17.07
N TYR A 476 13.37 8.17 16.39
CA TYR A 476 14.60 8.91 16.13
C TYR A 476 14.35 10.18 15.31
N TYR A 477 13.55 10.10 14.24
CA TYR A 477 13.24 11.27 13.42
C TYR A 477 12.50 12.36 14.22
N GLN A 478 11.57 11.99 15.10
CA GLN A 478 10.87 12.94 15.97
C GLN A 478 11.82 13.65 16.96
N GLN A 479 12.79 12.93 17.51
CA GLN A 479 13.83 13.50 18.36
C GLN A 479 14.74 14.44 17.56
N LEU A 480 15.17 14.00 16.38
CA LEU A 480 16.04 14.76 15.48
C LEU A 480 15.45 16.12 15.12
N GLN A 481 14.13 16.20 14.88
CA GLN A 481 13.44 17.45 14.58
C GLN A 481 13.57 18.53 15.68
N GLN A 482 13.90 18.14 16.92
CA GLN A 482 14.12 19.05 18.04
C GLN A 482 15.57 19.48 18.22
N THR A 483 16.50 18.92 17.44
CA THR A 483 17.94 19.22 17.56
C THR A 483 18.30 20.51 16.83
N GLU A 484 19.21 21.30 17.40
CA GLU A 484 19.71 22.53 16.79
C GLU A 484 20.43 22.25 15.46
N GLU A 485 21.18 21.15 15.39
CA GLU A 485 21.89 20.67 14.20
C GLU A 485 20.94 20.50 13.01
N TRP A 486 19.81 19.82 13.22
CA TRP A 486 18.79 19.64 12.18
C TRP A 486 18.09 20.97 11.85
N GLN A 487 17.70 21.75 12.85
CA GLN A 487 17.00 23.02 12.67
C GLN A 487 17.85 24.08 11.96
N SER A 488 19.18 23.95 12.00
CA SER A 488 20.12 24.86 11.33
C SER A 488 20.17 24.68 9.80
N LEU A 489 19.76 23.51 9.29
CA LEU A 489 19.82 23.18 7.86
C LEU A 489 18.98 24.16 7.02
N SER A 490 19.51 24.59 5.87
CA SER A 490 18.82 25.56 4.99
C SER A 490 17.42 25.08 4.58
N ALA A 491 17.31 23.84 4.12
CA ALA A 491 16.02 23.24 3.75
C ALA A 491 15.03 23.17 4.94
N VAL A 492 15.51 22.93 6.16
CA VAL A 492 14.66 22.86 7.35
C VAL A 492 14.14 24.25 7.74
N ARG A 493 15.00 25.27 7.78
CA ARG A 493 14.62 26.66 8.09
C ARG A 493 13.62 27.24 7.09
N ASN A 494 13.69 26.79 5.84
CA ASN A 494 12.80 27.25 4.78
C ASN A 494 11.56 26.35 4.61
N HIS A 495 11.31 25.40 5.51
CA HIS A 495 10.18 24.46 5.45
C HIS A 495 10.14 23.62 4.14
N ARG A 496 11.30 23.27 3.60
CA ARG A 496 11.49 22.52 2.34
C ARG A 496 12.03 21.11 2.58
N VAL A 497 11.48 20.43 3.59
CA VAL A 497 11.74 19.00 3.82
C VAL A 497 10.48 18.22 3.44
N TYR A 498 10.57 17.46 2.35
CA TYR A 498 9.46 16.69 1.82
C TYR A 498 9.65 15.21 2.16
N LEU A 499 8.71 14.64 2.92
CA LEU A 499 8.69 13.22 3.22
C LEU A 499 8.17 12.44 2.00
N LEU A 500 8.93 11.43 1.57
CA LEU A 500 8.62 10.63 0.40
C LEU A 500 8.20 9.21 0.74
N SER A 501 7.29 8.72 -0.10
CA SER A 501 6.92 7.33 -0.24
C SER A 501 7.91 6.53 -1.07
N PHE A 502 8.05 5.23 -0.84
CA PHE A 502 8.90 4.39 -1.71
C PHE A 502 8.30 4.16 -3.10
N ASP A 503 6.99 3.97 -3.18
CA ASP A 503 6.23 3.91 -4.44
C ASP A 503 5.76 5.33 -4.78
N PRO A 504 6.02 5.87 -6.00
CA PRO A 504 6.64 5.28 -7.17
C PRO A 504 8.16 5.49 -7.28
N TRP A 505 8.77 6.25 -6.38
CA TRP A 505 10.15 6.75 -6.52
C TRP A 505 11.23 5.67 -6.63
N ASN A 506 10.98 4.46 -6.14
CA ASN A 506 11.90 3.33 -6.22
C ASN A 506 11.58 2.36 -7.37
N GLU A 507 10.51 2.61 -8.12
CA GLU A 507 10.13 1.80 -9.26
C GLU A 507 10.84 2.29 -10.52
N TYR A 508 11.58 1.40 -11.18
CA TYR A 508 12.25 1.68 -12.44
C TYR A 508 11.44 1.15 -13.63
N SER A 509 10.41 1.89 -14.03
CA SER A 509 9.49 1.52 -15.10
C SER A 509 8.80 2.73 -15.73
N ALA A 510 8.18 2.56 -16.91
CA ALA A 510 7.42 3.62 -17.58
C ALA A 510 6.31 4.21 -16.69
N CYS A 511 5.45 3.36 -16.13
CA CYS A 511 4.36 3.80 -15.25
C CYS A 511 4.89 4.45 -13.95
N GLY A 512 5.94 3.89 -13.34
CA GLY A 512 6.58 4.49 -12.17
C GLY A 512 7.11 5.89 -12.46
N HIS A 513 7.77 6.08 -13.60
CA HIS A 513 8.36 7.36 -14.00
C HIS A 513 7.30 8.43 -14.30
N GLU A 514 6.19 8.06 -14.95
CA GLU A 514 5.05 8.97 -15.16
C GLU A 514 4.47 9.45 -13.81
N ARG A 515 4.33 8.53 -12.85
CA ARG A 515 3.83 8.83 -11.51
C ARG A 515 4.80 9.70 -10.70
N ILE A 516 6.12 9.54 -10.87
CA ILE A 516 7.12 10.44 -10.27
C ILE A 516 6.90 11.88 -10.74
N ILE A 517 6.64 12.11 -12.03
CA ILE A 517 6.33 13.45 -12.54
C ILE A 517 5.08 14.01 -11.87
N GLN A 518 3.99 13.22 -11.81
CA GLN A 518 2.73 13.65 -11.19
C GLN A 518 2.93 14.01 -9.71
N GLN A 519 3.66 13.18 -8.96
CA GLN A 519 3.94 13.42 -7.55
C GLN A 519 4.88 14.61 -7.36
N THR A 520 5.86 14.80 -8.24
CA THR A 520 6.76 15.96 -8.18
C THR A 520 5.98 17.26 -8.36
N VAL A 521 5.08 17.31 -9.35
CA VAL A 521 4.16 18.46 -9.51
C VAL A 521 3.34 18.63 -8.25
N SER A 522 2.68 17.59 -7.73
CA SER A 522 1.86 17.70 -6.53
C SER A 522 2.63 18.20 -5.29
N LEU A 523 3.89 17.79 -5.13
CA LEU A 523 4.73 18.16 -3.98
C LEU A 523 5.24 19.60 -4.07
N LEU A 524 5.53 20.06 -5.29
CA LEU A 524 6.20 21.34 -5.54
C LEU A 524 5.26 22.40 -6.13
N SER A 525 4.02 22.10 -6.54
CA SER A 525 3.12 23.13 -7.08
C SER A 525 2.40 23.93 -5.99
N GLY A 526 2.46 23.51 -4.73
CA GLY A 526 1.84 24.19 -3.61
C GLY A 526 2.84 25.04 -2.83
N ASP A 527 2.49 26.30 -2.58
CA ASP A 527 2.87 26.95 -1.33
C ASP A 527 2.32 26.07 -0.18
N CYS A 528 3.13 25.16 0.34
CA CYS A 528 2.80 24.34 1.51
C CYS A 528 3.43 24.99 2.76
N PRO A 529 2.67 25.76 3.56
CA PRO A 529 3.02 26.05 4.96
C PRO A 529 2.92 24.82 5.86
#